data_AF-A0A973EGF0-F1
#
_entry.id   AF-A0A973EGF0-F1
#
_cell.length_a   1.000
_cell.length_b   1.000
_cell.length_c   1.000
_cell.angle_alpha   90.00
_cell.angle_beta   90.00
_cell.angle_gamma   90.00
#
_symmetry.space_group_name_H-M   'P 1'
#
loop_
_entity.id
_entity.type
_entity.pdbx_description
1 polymer ?
#
loop_
_entity_poly.entity_id
_entity_poly.type
_entity_poly.pdbx_seq_one_letter_code
_entity_poly.pdbx_strand_id
1 'polypeptide(L)' 'GFDLEHAQRRTGLDAEAFSAPLERALNQGLLEQGGHGYRPSDLGWRFNNNLQAIFLPENDTE' A
#
# COMPACT_ATOMS: atom_id res chain seq x y z
N GLY A 1 -9.88 4.06 0.33
CA GLY A 1 -9.23 2.92 1.00
C GLY A 1 -9.47 1.67 0.20
N PHE A 2 -8.84 0.57 0.59
CA PHE A 2 -9.01 -0.75 -0.04
C PHE A 2 -9.00 -1.85 1.02
N ASP A 3 -9.64 -2.96 0.69
CA ASP A 3 -9.56 -4.21 1.43
C ASP A 3 -8.53 -5.12 0.75
N LEU A 4 -7.78 -5.89 1.54
CA LEU A 4 -6.69 -6.72 1.02
C LEU A 4 -7.21 -7.84 0.12
N GLU A 5 -8.31 -8.50 0.49
CA GLU A 5 -8.93 -9.56 -0.31
C GLU A 5 -9.41 -9.02 -1.66
N HIS A 6 -9.98 -7.81 -1.66
CA HIS A 6 -10.37 -7.14 -2.89
C HIS A 6 -9.16 -6.77 -3.77
N ALA A 7 -8.06 -6.32 -3.18
CA ALA A 7 -6.83 -6.02 -3.91
C ALA A 7 -6.25 -7.28 -4.55
N GLN A 8 -6.14 -8.38 -3.80
CA GLN A 8 -5.65 -9.68 -4.30
C GLN A 8 -6.48 -10.17 -5.50
N ARG A 9 -7.82 -10.12 -5.41
CA ARG A 9 -8.69 -10.53 -6.52
C ARG A 9 -8.51 -9.68 -7.78
N ARG A 10 -8.18 -8.39 -7.64
CA ARG A 10 -8.05 -7.46 -8.77
C ARG A 10 -6.68 -7.50 -9.42
N THR A 11 -5.62 -7.71 -8.65
CA THR A 11 -4.26 -7.75 -9.16
C THR A 11 -3.81 -9.17 -9.51
N GLY A 12 -4.46 -10.19 -8.94
CA GLY A 12 -4.01 -11.58 -9.01
C GLY A 12 -2.76 -11.86 -8.16
N LEU A 13 -2.33 -10.89 -7.35
CA LEU A 13 -1.15 -11.02 -6.48
C LEU A 13 -1.53 -11.62 -5.12
N ASP A 14 -0.64 -12.43 -4.57
CA ASP A 14 -0.78 -12.97 -3.22
C ASP A 14 -0.60 -11.91 -2.14
N ALA A 15 -1.15 -12.18 -0.95
CA ALA A 15 -1.07 -11.28 0.20
C ALA A 15 0.39 -10.98 0.61
N GLU A 16 1.31 -11.92 0.39
CA GLU A 16 2.74 -11.72 0.65
C GLU A 16 3.36 -10.63 -0.22
N ALA A 17 2.87 -10.41 -1.44
CA ALA A 17 3.34 -9.31 -2.29
C ALA A 17 2.95 -7.94 -1.73
N PHE A 18 1.89 -7.88 -0.91
CA PHE A 18 1.42 -6.65 -0.29
C PHE A 18 1.98 -6.43 1.12
N SER A 19 2.47 -7.47 1.80
CA SER A 19 2.84 -7.39 3.22
C SER A 19 3.94 -6.36 3.49
N ALA A 20 5.06 -6.45 2.76
CA ALA A 20 6.19 -5.53 2.88
C ALA A 20 5.84 -4.07 2.53
N PRO A 21 5.18 -3.76 1.40
CA PRO A 21 4.81 -2.38 1.08
C PRO A 21 3.73 -1.83 2.01
N LEU A 22 2.78 -2.65 2.48
CA LEU A 22 1.79 -2.23 3.50
C LEU A 22 2.45 -1.87 4.81
N GLU A 23 3.37 -2.71 5.31
CA GLU A 23 4.10 -2.44 6.56
C GLU A 23 4.92 -1.15 6.46
N ARG A 24 5.61 -0.94 5.32
CA ARG A 24 6.34 0.32 5.06
C ARG A 24 5.40 1.54 5.08
N ALA A 25 4.27 1.47 4.39
CA ALA A 25 3.32 2.57 4.32
C ALA A 25 2.64 2.87 5.67
N LEU A 26 2.38 1.84 6.50
CA LEU A 26 1.90 2.00 7.87
C LEU A 26 2.96 2.64 8.77
N ASN A 27 4.20 2.14 8.73
CA ASN A 27 5.30 2.69 9.52
C ASN A 27 5.63 4.15 9.16
N GLN A 28 5.47 4.53 7.89
CA GLN A 28 5.62 5.90 7.44
C GLN A 28 4.41 6.80 7.77
N GLY A 29 3.34 6.25 8.36
CA GLY A 29 2.11 6.98 8.65
C GLY A 29 1.36 7.43 7.41
N LEU A 30 1.62 6.82 6.25
CA LEU A 30 0.93 7.11 4.98
C LEU A 30 -0.37 6.32 4.85
N LEU A 31 -0.42 5.12 5.43
CA LEU A 31 -1.64 4.34 5.57
C LEU A 31 -2.05 4.25 7.04
N GLU A 32 -3.35 4.08 7.22
CA GLU A 32 -3.97 3.69 8.48
C GLU A 32 -4.79 2.43 8.23
N GLN A 33 -4.74 1.49 9.17
CA GLN A 33 -5.65 0.36 9.20
C GLN A 33 -6.95 0.77 9.90
N GLY A 34 -8.09 0.56 9.24
CA GLY A 34 -9.40 0.91 9.78
C GLY A 34 -10.42 -0.17 9.45
N GLY A 35 -11.21 -0.58 10.45
CA GLY A 35 -12.27 -1.58 10.29
C GLY A 35 -11.78 -2.88 9.67
N HIS A 36 -12.00 -3.02 8.36
CA HIS A 36 -11.64 -4.21 7.58
C HIS A 36 -10.62 -3.93 6.46
N GLY A 37 -9.99 -2.76 6.41
CA GLY A 37 -9.08 -2.43 5.31
C GLY A 37 -8.09 -1.32 5.62
N TYR A 38 -7.42 -0.85 4.57
CA TYR A 38 -6.41 0.20 4.60
C TYR A 38 -6.94 1.47 3.95
N ARG A 39 -6.63 2.61 4.53
CA ARG A 39 -6.94 3.92 3.94
C ARG A 39 -5.73 4.83 4.02
N PRO A 40 -5.54 5.75 3.04
CA PRO A 40 -4.56 6.81 3.20
C PRO A 40 -4.91 7.66 4.42
N SER A 41 -3.90 7.97 5.24
CA SER A 41 -4.01 9.00 6.27
C SER A 41 -4.09 10.39 5.62
N ASP A 42 -4.29 11.45 6.41
CA ASP A 42 -4.15 12.82 5.91
C ASP A 42 -2.76 13.08 5.29
N LEU A 43 -1.70 12.46 5.82
CA LEU A 43 -0.36 12.51 5.26
C LEU A 43 -0.28 11.72 3.95
N GLY A 44 -0.85 10.51 3.92
CA GLY A 44 -0.92 9.67 2.72
C GLY A 44 -1.62 10.34 1.55
N TRP A 45 -2.70 11.08 1.81
CA TRP A 45 -3.38 11.87 0.77
C TRP A 45 -2.52 12.98 0.20
N ARG A 46 -1.72 13.65 1.04
CA ARG A 46 -0.81 14.73 0.61
C ARG A 46 0.39 14.19 -0.18
N PHE A 47 0.84 12.99 0.15
CA PHE A 47 1.99 12.33 -0.48
C PHE A 47 1.57 11.07 -1.26
N ASN A 48 0.45 11.16 -1.99
CA ASN A 48 -0.11 10.01 -2.69
C ASN A 48 0.86 9.39 -3.71
N ASN A 49 1.71 10.20 -4.35
CA ASN A 49 2.74 9.70 -5.26
C ASN A 49 3.78 8.84 -4.51
N ASN A 50 4.22 9.28 -3.33
CA ASN A 50 5.15 8.52 -2.50
C ASN A 50 4.50 7.23 -2.01
N LEU A 51 3.23 7.29 -1.60
CA LEU A 51 2.46 6.12 -1.20
C LEU A 51 2.38 5.10 -2.34
N GLN A 52 2.08 5.54 -3.57
CA GLN A 52 2.04 4.66 -4.74
C GLN A 52 3.40 4.08 -5.08
N ALA A 53 4.48 4.87 -4.98
CA ALA A 53 5.84 4.43 -5.28
C ALA A 53 6.28 3.24 -4.42
N ILE A 54 5.78 3.12 -3.18
CA ILE A 54 6.07 1.98 -2.29
C ILE A 54 5.60 0.64 -2.89
N PHE A 55 4.55 0.66 -3.70
CA PHE A 55 3.97 -0.53 -4.32
C PHE A 55 4.49 -0.80 -5.74
N LEU A 56 5.34 0.07 -6.27
CA LEU A 56 5.98 -0.16 -7.56
C LEU A 56 7.26 -0.96 -7.36
N PRO A 57 7.62 -1.86 -8.28
CA PRO A 57 8.93 -2.47 -8.26
C PRO A 57 9.99 -1.38 -8.25
N GLU A 58 11.01 -1.56 -7.41
CA GLU A 58 12.20 -0.72 -7.45
C GLU A 58 12.73 -0.84 -8.88
N ASN A 59 12.76 0.25 -9.65
CA ASN A 59 13.34 0.20 -10.99
C ASN A 59 14.80 -0.20 -10.80
N ASP A 60 15.10 -1.47 -11.08
CA ASP A 60 16.46 -1.99 -11.15
C ASP A 60 17.16 -1.11 -12.19
N THR A 61 18.01 -0.21 -11.72
CA THR A 61 18.77 0.65 -12.61
C THR A 61 19.94 -0.20 -13.05
N GLU A 62 19.79 -0.88 -14.19
CA GLU A 62 20.89 -1.51 -14.92
C GLU A 62 21.95 -0.48 -15.34
#